data_AF-G4WZW0-F1
#
_entry.id   AF-G4WZW0-F1
#
_cell.length_a   1.000
_cell.length_b   1.000
_cell.length_c   1.000
_cell.angle_alpha   90.00
_cell.angle_beta   90.00
_cell.angle_gamma   90.00
#
_symmetry.space_group_name_H-M   'P 1'
#
loop_
_entity.id
_entity.type
_entity.pdbx_description
1 polymer ?
#
loop_
_entity_poly.entity_id
_entity_poly.type
_entity_poly.pdbx_seq_one_letter_code
_entity_poly.pdbx_strand_id
1 'polypeptide(L)'
;IGILRKVYKELVPDLSPSVSPMVAAARMIKSLDSDAKVVFIGPCIAKKAEAKDKDLNDAVDFVLTFQELDEVFRTLDIKPGDLDGVPSVEYASRGGRLYARSGGVSIAVSETVEELFPEKHKYFKAAKASGVKDCKELLENALNRNVDANFLEGMGCVGG
;
A
#
# COMPACT_ATOMS: atom_id res chain seq x y z
N ILE A 1 -3.11 -9.01 -2.83
CA ILE A 1 -4.49 -9.21 -3.36
C ILE A 1 -4.56 -10.32 -4.42
N GLY A 2 -3.75 -10.28 -5.49
CA GLY A 2 -3.86 -11.25 -6.59
C GLY A 2 -3.76 -12.73 -6.17
N ILE A 3 -2.84 -13.08 -5.27
CA ILE A 3 -2.72 -14.45 -4.72
C ILE A 3 -3.97 -14.82 -3.91
N LEU A 4 -4.40 -13.94 -3.01
CA LEU A 4 -5.56 -14.16 -2.13
C LEU A 4 -6.84 -14.44 -2.94
N ARG A 5 -7.18 -13.57 -3.91
CA ARG A 5 -8.38 -13.75 -4.75
C ARG A 5 -8.34 -15.01 -5.61
N LYS A 6 -7.16 -15.50 -5.99
CA LYS A 6 -7.00 -16.68 -6.85
C LYS A 6 -6.94 -17.99 -6.09
N VAL A 7 -6.25 -18.01 -4.95
CA VAL A 7 -5.85 -19.23 -4.23
C VAL A 7 -6.61 -19.40 -2.91
N TYR A 8 -6.86 -18.33 -2.17
CA TYR A 8 -7.45 -18.35 -0.82
C TYR A 8 -8.82 -17.68 -0.83
N LYS A 9 -9.74 -18.23 -1.63
CA LYS A 9 -11.06 -17.61 -1.88
C LYS A 9 -11.91 -17.52 -0.61
N GLU A 10 -11.74 -18.46 0.31
CA GLU A 10 -12.46 -18.48 1.59
C GLU A 10 -12.09 -17.30 2.50
N LEU A 11 -10.90 -16.71 2.32
CA LEU A 11 -10.43 -15.54 3.07
C LEU A 11 -10.75 -14.21 2.39
N VAL A 12 -11.37 -14.22 1.20
CA VAL A 12 -11.78 -12.99 0.50
C VAL A 12 -12.80 -12.17 1.28
N PRO A 13 -13.80 -12.76 1.99
CA PRO A 13 -14.74 -11.99 2.81
C PRO A 13 -14.07 -11.21 3.94
N ASP A 14 -12.91 -11.65 4.43
CA ASP A 14 -12.13 -10.99 5.49
C ASP A 14 -11.17 -9.91 4.94
N LEU A 15 -11.07 -9.78 3.62
CA LEU A 15 -10.23 -8.77 2.99
C LEU A 15 -10.83 -7.38 3.21
N SER A 16 -10.03 -6.45 3.70
CA SER A 16 -10.43 -5.06 3.84
C SER A 16 -10.94 -4.49 2.49
N PRO A 17 -12.09 -3.80 2.48
CA PRO A 17 -12.63 -3.18 1.27
C PRO A 17 -11.86 -1.90 0.87
N SER A 18 -10.92 -1.44 1.71
CA SER A 18 -10.14 -0.24 1.44
C SER A 18 -9.30 -0.37 0.18
N VAL A 19 -9.35 0.66 -0.66
CA VAL A 19 -8.42 0.80 -1.78
C VAL A 19 -7.04 1.21 -1.30
N SER A 20 -6.01 1.02 -2.12
CA SER A 20 -4.66 1.43 -1.74
C SER A 20 -4.48 2.95 -1.72
N PRO A 21 -3.47 3.48 -0.99
CA PRO A 21 -3.20 4.92 -0.96
C PRO A 21 -3.02 5.55 -2.34
N MET A 22 -2.45 4.81 -3.30
CA MET A 22 -2.34 5.25 -4.69
C MET A 22 -3.71 5.60 -5.28
N VAL A 23 -4.67 4.67 -5.17
CA VAL A 23 -6.02 4.84 -5.71
C VAL A 23 -6.76 5.94 -4.96
N ALA A 24 -6.70 5.94 -3.63
CA ALA A 24 -7.39 6.92 -2.80
C ALA A 24 -6.91 8.36 -3.10
N ALA A 25 -5.60 8.58 -3.14
CA ALA A 25 -5.02 9.89 -3.45
C ALA A 25 -5.38 10.34 -4.88
N ALA A 26 -5.29 9.44 -5.85
CA ALA A 26 -5.59 9.75 -7.24
C ALA A 26 -7.06 10.13 -7.47
N ARG A 27 -8.00 9.38 -6.86
CA ARG A 27 -9.43 9.72 -6.89
C ARG A 27 -9.72 11.05 -6.21
N MET A 28 -9.03 11.36 -5.10
CA MET A 28 -9.13 12.65 -4.43
C MET A 28 -8.68 13.79 -5.34
N ILE A 29 -7.50 13.66 -5.97
CA ILE A 29 -7.00 14.66 -6.95
C ILE A 29 -8.02 14.89 -8.06
N LYS A 30 -8.54 13.82 -8.67
CA LYS A 30 -9.54 13.91 -9.76
C LYS A 30 -10.88 14.47 -9.31
N SER A 31 -11.23 14.33 -8.03
CA SER A 31 -12.43 14.96 -7.47
C SER A 31 -12.30 16.48 -7.31
N LEU A 32 -11.07 16.97 -7.14
CA LEU A 32 -10.77 18.40 -7.08
C LEU A 32 -10.56 19.01 -8.47
N ASP A 33 -9.97 18.23 -9.38
CA ASP A 33 -9.74 18.61 -10.77
C ASP A 33 -9.95 17.40 -11.68
N SER A 34 -11.10 17.37 -12.37
CA SER A 34 -11.48 16.25 -13.26
C SER A 34 -10.57 16.11 -14.48
N ASP A 35 -9.86 17.17 -14.87
CA ASP A 35 -8.97 17.17 -16.04
C ASP A 35 -7.53 16.77 -15.67
N ALA A 36 -7.23 16.65 -14.37
CA ALA A 36 -5.91 16.27 -13.88
C ALA A 36 -5.45 14.90 -14.42
N LYS A 37 -4.21 14.89 -14.90
CA LYS A 37 -3.47 13.67 -15.23
C LYS A 37 -2.66 13.21 -14.03
N VAL A 38 -2.98 12.01 -13.54
CA VAL A 38 -2.35 11.47 -12.33
C VAL A 38 -1.31 10.43 -12.72
N VAL A 39 -0.06 10.69 -12.33
CA VAL A 39 1.06 9.76 -12.48
C VAL A 39 1.48 9.28 -11.10
N PHE A 40 1.29 7.99 -10.82
CA PHE A 40 1.85 7.39 -9.62
C PHE A 40 3.29 6.94 -9.85
N ILE A 41 4.17 7.27 -8.92
CA ILE A 41 5.58 6.88 -8.94
C ILE A 41 5.87 6.07 -7.68
N GLY A 42 6.37 4.84 -7.83
CA GLY A 42 6.63 3.98 -6.69
C GLY A 42 7.61 2.84 -6.96
N PRO A 43 7.93 2.03 -5.95
CA PRO A 43 8.89 0.93 -6.08
C PRO A 43 8.28 -0.33 -6.72
N CYS A 44 6.95 -0.41 -6.82
CA CYS A 44 6.25 -1.68 -7.03
C CYS A 44 5.67 -1.81 -8.44
N ILE A 45 6.10 -2.86 -9.17
CA ILE A 45 5.55 -3.22 -10.48
C ILE A 45 4.07 -3.63 -10.37
N ALA A 46 3.65 -4.22 -9.25
CA ALA A 46 2.27 -4.67 -9.07
C ALA A 46 1.24 -3.52 -9.15
N LYS A 47 1.66 -2.27 -8.88
CA LYS A 47 0.81 -1.09 -9.01
C LYS A 47 0.38 -0.82 -10.46
N LYS A 48 1.19 -1.24 -11.45
CA LYS A 48 0.79 -1.20 -12.87
C LYS A 48 -0.38 -2.14 -13.17
N ALA A 49 -0.43 -3.29 -12.51
CA ALA A 49 -1.55 -4.22 -12.65
C ALA A 49 -2.79 -3.70 -11.91
N GLU A 50 -2.63 -3.15 -10.70
CA GLU A 50 -3.71 -2.53 -9.93
C GLU A 50 -4.36 -1.37 -10.69
N ALA A 51 -3.56 -0.49 -11.30
CA ALA A 51 -4.04 0.60 -12.14
C ALA A 51 -4.85 0.15 -13.38
N LYS A 52 -4.67 -1.10 -13.82
CA LYS A 52 -5.39 -1.68 -14.96
C LYS A 52 -6.55 -2.58 -14.52
N ASP A 53 -6.74 -2.76 -13.21
CA ASP A 53 -7.87 -3.53 -12.70
C ASP A 53 -9.18 -2.83 -13.11
N LYS A 54 -10.16 -3.60 -13.57
CA LYS A 54 -11.43 -3.06 -14.10
C LYS A 54 -12.18 -2.24 -13.05
N ASP A 55 -11.98 -2.55 -11.77
CA ASP A 55 -12.66 -1.86 -10.67
C ASP A 55 -11.92 -0.58 -10.21
N LEU A 56 -10.71 -0.33 -10.74
CA LEU A 56 -9.78 0.71 -10.26
C LEU A 56 -9.13 1.54 -11.38
N ASN A 57 -9.45 1.27 -12.65
CA ASN A 57 -8.84 1.91 -13.81
C ASN A 57 -9.27 3.37 -14.05
N ASP A 58 -10.16 3.89 -13.20
CA ASP A 58 -10.60 5.28 -13.17
C ASP A 58 -9.61 6.20 -12.43
N ALA A 59 -8.76 5.63 -11.58
CA ALA A 59 -8.01 6.41 -10.60
C ALA A 59 -6.73 7.05 -11.15
N VAL A 60 -5.81 6.27 -11.74
CA VAL A 60 -4.50 6.75 -12.19
C VAL A 60 -4.34 6.61 -13.70
N ASP A 61 -3.76 7.62 -14.35
CA ASP A 61 -3.50 7.60 -15.79
C ASP A 61 -2.23 6.81 -16.11
N PHE A 62 -1.19 6.97 -15.28
CA PHE A 62 0.11 6.31 -15.49
C PHE A 62 0.73 5.83 -14.17
N VAL A 63 1.54 4.77 -14.28
CA VAL A 63 2.34 4.25 -13.17
C VAL A 63 3.78 4.08 -13.65
N LEU A 64 4.70 4.75 -12.98
CA LEU A 64 6.15 4.64 -13.19
C LEU A 64 6.82 3.98 -11.99
N THR A 65 7.82 3.14 -12.27
CA THR A 65 8.72 2.67 -11.23
C THR A 65 9.81 3.69 -10.93
N PHE A 66 10.49 3.56 -9.79
CA PHE A 66 11.69 4.37 -9.51
C PHE A 66 12.82 4.15 -10.54
N GLN A 67 12.92 2.95 -11.11
CA GLN A 67 13.90 2.67 -12.18
C GLN A 67 13.56 3.44 -13.46
N GLU A 68 12.28 3.45 -13.86
CA GLU A 68 11.83 4.21 -15.03
C GLU A 68 11.99 5.72 -14.83
N LEU A 69 11.75 6.22 -13.61
CA LEU A 69 12.00 7.62 -13.29
C LEU A 69 13.51 7.97 -13.36
N ASP A 70 14.38 7.09 -12.86
CA ASP A 70 15.84 7.28 -12.96
C ASP A 70 16.31 7.30 -14.42
N GLU A 71 15.74 6.47 -15.30
CA GLU A 71 16.01 6.51 -16.74
C GLU A 71 15.58 7.84 -17.37
N VAL A 72 14.42 8.38 -16.99
CA VAL A 72 13.96 9.71 -17.45
C VAL A 72 14.95 10.79 -17.01
N PHE A 73 15.38 10.78 -15.75
CA PHE A 73 16.35 11.75 -15.25
C PHE A 73 17.69 11.68 -15.99
N ARG A 74 18.23 10.47 -16.20
CA ARG A 74 19.48 10.30 -16.96
C ARG A 74 19.37 10.77 -18.40
N THR A 75 18.26 10.46 -19.05
CA THR A 75 18.03 10.84 -20.46
C THR A 75 17.95 12.36 -20.63
N LEU A 76 17.40 13.05 -19.62
CA LEU A 76 17.26 14.50 -19.61
C LEU A 76 18.43 15.23 -18.93
N ASP A 77 19.49 14.51 -18.55
CA ASP A 77 20.63 15.02 -17.75
C ASP A 77 20.20 15.78 -16.48
N ILE A 78 19.14 15.29 -15.82
CA ILE A 78 18.67 15.80 -14.53
C ILE A 78 19.39 15.05 -13.42
N LYS A 79 20.02 15.79 -12.50
CA LYS A 79 20.72 15.24 -11.34
C LYS A 79 20.04 15.70 -10.05
N PRO A 80 19.12 14.90 -9.46
CA PRO A 80 18.37 15.32 -8.28
C PRO A 80 19.24 15.71 -7.08
N GLY A 81 20.44 15.11 -6.94
CA GLY A 81 21.37 15.43 -5.86
C GLY A 81 22.00 16.82 -5.95
N ASP A 82 21.94 17.46 -7.13
CA ASP A 82 22.49 18.79 -7.37
C ASP A 82 21.41 19.89 -7.27
N LEU A 83 20.14 19.51 -7.06
CA LEU A 83 19.02 20.44 -6.98
C LEU A 83 18.80 20.88 -5.53
N ASP A 84 18.45 22.15 -5.35
CA ASP A 84 17.95 22.64 -4.07
C ASP A 84 16.60 21.98 -3.76
N GLY A 85 16.50 21.36 -2.59
CA GLY A 85 15.26 20.76 -2.12
C GLY A 85 14.19 21.84 -1.91
N VAL A 86 13.03 21.67 -2.54
CA VAL A 86 11.85 22.50 -2.24
C VAL A 86 11.24 22.00 -0.93
N PRO A 87 11.09 22.83 0.12
CA PRO A 87 10.44 22.41 1.34
C PRO A 87 8.99 21.99 1.04
N SER A 88 8.64 20.74 1.34
CA SER A 88 7.25 20.32 1.30
C SER A 88 6.52 20.89 2.50
N VAL A 89 5.49 21.69 2.25
CA VAL A 89 4.52 22.11 3.28
C VAL A 89 3.62 20.95 3.72
N GLU A 90 3.49 19.92 2.88
CA GLU A 90 2.71 18.73 3.18
C GLU A 90 3.59 17.66 3.83
N TYR A 91 3.36 17.42 5.11
CA TYR A 91 3.96 16.31 5.82
C TYR A 91 2.97 15.15 5.90
N ALA A 92 3.33 14.02 5.28
CA ALA A 92 2.65 12.76 5.54
C ALA A 92 2.67 12.46 7.05
N SER A 93 1.62 11.87 7.59
CA SER A 93 1.63 11.40 8.98
C SER A 93 2.68 10.31 9.17
N ARG A 94 3.01 10.00 10.43
CA ARG A 94 3.91 8.88 10.74
C ARG A 94 3.38 7.56 10.14
N GLY A 95 2.09 7.29 10.28
CA GLY A 95 1.44 6.13 9.67
C GLY A 95 1.57 6.11 8.14
N GLY A 96 1.37 7.27 7.49
CA GLY A 96 1.57 7.42 6.04
C GLY A 96 2.99 7.08 5.59
N ARG A 97 4.01 7.53 6.34
CA ARG A 97 5.42 7.22 6.04
C ARG A 97 5.79 5.76 6.25
N LEU A 98 5.12 5.06 7.16
CA LEU A 98 5.41 3.67 7.47
C LEU A 98 4.76 2.68 6.48
N TYR A 99 3.78 3.12 5.68
CA TYR A 99 2.97 2.24 4.82
C TYR A 99 3.79 1.25 3.96
N ALA A 100 4.92 1.70 3.40
CA ALA A 100 5.75 0.88 2.53
C ALA A 100 6.69 -0.10 3.28
N ARG A 101 6.65 -0.16 4.61
CA ARG A 101 7.46 -1.07 5.42
C ARG A 101 6.58 -2.18 6.00
N SER A 102 7.10 -3.40 6.02
CA SER A 102 6.44 -4.53 6.68
C SER A 102 6.18 -4.26 8.16
N GLY A 103 4.90 -4.34 8.56
CA GLY A 103 4.38 -4.00 9.87
C GLY A 103 3.95 -2.53 10.00
N GLY A 104 4.24 -1.69 9.02
CA GLY A 104 3.92 -0.26 9.06
C GLY A 104 2.42 0.00 8.97
N VAL A 105 1.69 -0.81 8.20
CA VAL A 105 0.22 -0.73 8.14
C VAL A 105 -0.39 -1.15 9.48
N SER A 106 0.09 -2.25 10.07
CA SER A 106 -0.37 -2.72 11.38
C SER A 106 -0.14 -1.69 12.48
N ILE A 107 1.02 -1.03 12.48
CA ILE A 107 1.32 0.05 13.44
C ILE A 107 0.34 1.22 13.24
N ALA A 108 0.14 1.67 12.00
CA ALA A 108 -0.76 2.78 11.71
C ALA A 108 -2.20 2.48 12.14
N VAL A 109 -2.68 1.25 11.87
CA VAL A 109 -4.03 0.82 12.29
C VAL A 109 -4.12 0.70 13.81
N SER A 110 -3.12 0.11 14.48
CA SER A 110 -3.07 -0.02 15.94
C SER A 110 -3.18 1.34 16.64
N GLU A 111 -2.36 2.31 16.22
CA GLU A 111 -2.37 3.67 16.78
C GLU A 111 -3.69 4.39 16.49
N THR A 112 -4.26 4.21 15.30
CA THR A 112 -5.58 4.77 14.99
C THR A 112 -6.67 4.17 15.89
N VAL A 113 -6.62 2.88 16.19
CA VAL A 113 -7.56 2.23 17.12
C VAL A 113 -7.34 2.73 18.55
N GLU A 114 -6.10 2.92 18.99
CA GLU A 114 -5.77 3.49 20.30
C GLU A 114 -6.33 4.89 20.48
N GLU A 115 -6.23 5.73 19.45
CA GLU A 115 -6.71 7.11 19.47
C GLU A 115 -8.24 7.18 19.42
N LEU A 116 -8.87 6.45 18.50
CA LEU A 116 -10.32 6.54 18.27
C LEU A 116 -11.15 5.68 19.22
N PHE A 117 -10.61 4.54 19.67
CA PHE A 117 -11.30 3.54 20.48
C PHE A 117 -10.35 2.93 21.54
N PRO A 118 -9.83 3.74 22.48
CA PRO A 118 -8.81 3.33 23.44
C PRO A 118 -9.22 2.08 24.25
N GLU A 119 -10.50 1.93 24.57
CA GLU A 119 -11.03 0.78 25.31
C GLU A 119 -10.97 -0.53 24.51
N LYS A 120 -10.91 -0.45 23.18
CA LYS A 120 -10.83 -1.59 22.26
C LYS A 120 -9.40 -1.94 21.86
N HIS A 121 -8.43 -1.05 22.08
CA HIS A 121 -7.03 -1.25 21.69
C HIS A 121 -6.45 -2.56 22.20
N LYS A 122 -6.77 -2.94 23.45
CA LYS A 122 -6.38 -4.22 24.06
C LYS A 122 -6.79 -5.47 23.29
N TYR A 123 -7.78 -5.37 22.39
CA TYR A 123 -8.23 -6.48 21.55
C TYR A 123 -7.46 -6.55 20.23
N PHE A 124 -6.74 -5.51 19.83
CA PHE A 124 -6.00 -5.49 18.56
C PHE A 124 -4.79 -6.42 18.64
N LYS A 125 -4.76 -7.42 17.76
CA LYS A 125 -3.64 -8.36 17.62
C LYS A 125 -3.30 -8.49 16.16
N ALA A 126 -2.14 -7.95 15.77
CA ALA A 126 -1.65 -8.02 14.40
C ALA A 126 -0.66 -9.17 14.20
N ALA A 127 -0.79 -9.88 13.08
CA ALA A 127 0.26 -10.72 12.53
C ALA A 127 0.69 -10.16 11.19
N LYS A 128 2.00 -10.23 10.90
CA LYS A 128 2.59 -9.70 9.68
C LYS A 128 3.42 -10.74 8.95
N ALA A 129 3.44 -10.66 7.63
CA ALA A 129 4.30 -11.42 6.75
C ALA A 129 4.86 -10.53 5.64
N SER A 130 6.08 -10.82 5.20
CA SER A 130 6.69 -10.11 4.07
C SER A 130 7.40 -11.08 3.15
N GLY A 131 7.20 -10.91 1.85
CA GLY A 131 7.59 -11.89 0.85
C GLY A 131 6.47 -12.90 0.59
N VAL A 132 6.43 -13.40 -0.64
CA VAL A 132 5.37 -14.30 -1.11
C VAL A 132 5.30 -15.59 -0.30
N LYS A 133 6.44 -16.14 0.15
CA LYS A 133 6.50 -17.39 0.92
C LYS A 133 5.80 -17.22 2.27
N ASP A 134 6.23 -16.26 3.07
CA ASP A 134 5.71 -16.01 4.40
C ASP A 134 4.24 -15.57 4.36
N CYS A 135 3.84 -14.82 3.32
CA CYS A 135 2.44 -14.47 3.11
C CYS A 135 1.56 -15.71 2.87
N LYS A 136 2.04 -16.70 2.12
CA LYS A 136 1.30 -17.95 1.91
C LYS A 136 1.16 -18.73 3.21
N GLU A 137 2.24 -18.86 3.96
CA GLU A 137 2.24 -19.55 5.26
C GLU A 137 1.27 -18.87 6.23
N LEU A 138 1.26 -17.54 6.31
CA LEU A 138 0.33 -16.79 7.15
C LEU A 138 -1.13 -17.02 6.73
N LEU A 139 -1.42 -17.00 5.43
CA LEU A 139 -2.78 -17.25 4.91
C LEU A 139 -3.23 -18.71 5.12
N GLU A 140 -2.33 -19.69 4.98
CA GLU A 140 -2.62 -21.10 5.26
C GLU A 140 -2.92 -21.33 6.73
N ASN A 141 -2.13 -20.72 7.62
CA ASN A 141 -2.41 -20.76 9.06
C ASN A 141 -3.75 -20.09 9.37
N ALA A 142 -4.07 -18.95 8.75
CA ALA A 142 -5.35 -18.27 8.95
C ALA A 142 -6.54 -19.13 8.50
N LEU A 143 -6.42 -19.78 7.33
CA LEU A 143 -7.44 -20.69 6.80
C LEU A 143 -7.71 -21.88 7.74
N ASN A 144 -6.64 -22.43 8.32
CA ASN A 144 -6.71 -23.52 9.30
C ASN A 144 -7.06 -23.06 10.73
N ARG A 145 -7.38 -21.78 10.93
CA ARG A 145 -7.66 -21.17 12.24
C ARG A 145 -6.51 -21.33 13.24
N ASN A 146 -5.28 -21.39 12.74
CA ASN A 146 -4.05 -21.56 13.50
C ASN A 146 -3.26 -20.23 13.63
N VAL A 147 -3.97 -19.13 13.88
CA VAL A 147 -3.38 -17.79 14.04
C VAL A 147 -4.05 -17.09 15.23
N ASP A 148 -3.25 -16.64 16.21
CA ASP A 148 -3.71 -15.77 17.31
C ASP A 148 -3.58 -14.28 16.92
N ALA A 149 -4.32 -13.86 15.91
CA ALA A 149 -4.38 -12.47 15.45
C ALA A 149 -5.77 -12.18 14.85
N ASN A 150 -6.20 -10.92 14.93
CA ASN A 150 -7.43 -10.43 14.29
C ASN A 150 -7.17 -9.39 13.20
N PHE A 151 -5.91 -9.07 12.94
CA PHE A 151 -5.48 -8.25 11.81
C PHE A 151 -4.27 -8.89 11.14
N LEU A 152 -4.33 -9.12 9.83
CA LEU A 152 -3.26 -9.74 9.07
C LEU A 152 -2.70 -8.74 8.05
N GLU A 153 -1.39 -8.47 8.12
CA GLU A 153 -0.67 -7.65 7.14
C GLU A 153 0.23 -8.54 6.28
N GLY A 154 0.09 -8.45 4.96
CA GLY A 154 0.92 -9.18 4.01
C GLY A 154 1.56 -8.26 2.98
N MET A 155 2.89 -8.21 2.95
CA MET A 155 3.68 -7.50 1.95
C MET A 155 4.25 -8.47 0.93
N GLY A 156 4.06 -8.19 -0.38
CA GLY A 156 4.53 -9.09 -1.44
C GLY A 156 6.05 -9.18 -1.55
N CYS A 157 6.75 -8.09 -1.21
CA CYS A 157 8.21 -7.99 -1.19
C CYS A 157 8.74 -8.20 0.23
N VAL A 158 9.97 -8.72 0.34
CA VAL A 158 10.64 -8.90 1.64
C VAL A 158 10.98 -7.52 2.20
N GLY A 159 10.56 -7.24 3.44
CA GLY A 159 10.74 -5.95 4.10
C GLY A 159 9.65 -4.90 3.83
N GLY A 160 8.78 -5.13 2.84
CA GLY A 160 7.81 -4.14 2.36
C GLY A 160 7.85 -4.02 0.85
#